data_AF-A0A6M2A133-F1
#
_entry.id   AF-A0A6M2A133-F1
#
_cell.length_a   1.000
_cell.length_b   1.000
_cell.length_c   1.000
_cell.angle_alpha   90.00
_cell.angle_beta   90.00
_cell.angle_gamma   90.00
#
_symmetry.space_group_name_H-M   'P 1'
#
loop_
_entity.id
_entity.type
_entity.pdbx_description
1 polymer ?
#
loop_
_entity_poly.entity_id
_entity_poly.type
_entity_poly.pdbx_seq_one_letter_code
_entity_poly.pdbx_strand_id
1 'polypeptide(L)' 'MSHNALELEISRLESINDHLKTEITYIDDLLRLSGFSRGLESLKEVAMEMIEHPEFEEDEL' A
#
# COMPACT_ATOMS: atom_id res chain seq x y z
N MET A 1 -26.58 -3.97 19.94
CA MET A 1 -26.67 -3.43 18.56
C MET A 1 -27.62 -4.32 17.78
N SER A 2 -28.48 -3.77 16.90
CA SER A 2 -29.41 -4.59 16.12
C SER A 2 -28.67 -5.33 15.00
N HIS A 3 -29.16 -6.52 14.61
CA HIS A 3 -28.58 -7.34 13.55
C HIS A 3 -28.40 -6.54 12.24
N ASN A 4 -29.41 -5.76 11.86
CA ASN A 4 -29.38 -4.92 10.65
C ASN A 4 -28.31 -3.81 10.69
N ALA A 5 -27.96 -3.29 11.88
CA ALA A 5 -26.90 -2.29 11.99
C ALA A 5 -25.51 -2.89 11.75
N LEU A 6 -25.31 -4.15 12.15
CA LEU A 6 -24.07 -4.87 11.89
C LEU A 6 -23.92 -5.22 10.41
N GLU A 7 -24.99 -5.68 9.77
CA GLU A 7 -24.99 -5.96 8.33
C GLU A 7 -24.68 -4.72 7.50
N LEU A 8 -25.29 -3.58 7.84
CA LEU A 8 -25.01 -2.31 7.17
C LEU A 8 -23.55 -1.88 7.32
N GLU A 9 -22.99 -2.04 8.52
CA GLU A 9 -21.59 -1.70 8.76
C GLU A 9 -20.63 -2.66 8.02
N ILE A 10 -20.98 -3.95 7.95
CA ILE A 10 -20.21 -4.92 7.15
C ILE A 10 -20.21 -4.51 5.67
N SER A 11 -21.38 -4.22 5.08
CA SER A 11 -21.45 -3.79 3.68
C SER A 11 -20.69 -2.49 3.42
N ARG A 12 -20.69 -1.55 4.38
CA ARG A 12 -19.90 -0.33 4.28
C ARG A 12 -18.40 -0.63 4.28
N LEU A 13 -17.94 -1.50 5.17
CA LEU A 13 -16.54 -1.91 5.26
C LEU A 13 -16.09 -2.72 4.03
N GLU A 14 -16.95 -3.58 3.49
CA GLU A 14 -16.70 -4.31 2.25
C GLU A 14 -16.48 -3.36 1.07
N SER A 15 -17.37 -2.38 0.89
CA SER A 15 -17.22 -1.37 -0.16
C SER A 15 -15.93 -0.56 -0.03
N ILE A 16 -15.55 -0.17 1.19
CA ILE A 16 -14.28 0.52 1.44
C ILE A 16 -13.10 -0.40 1.13
N ASN A 17 -13.16 -1.66 1.53
CA ASN A 17 -12.09 -2.62 1.30
C ASN A 17 -11.86 -2.86 -0.19
N ASP A 18 -12.94 -3.01 -0.97
CA ASP A 18 -12.87 -3.21 -2.42
C ASP A 18 -12.29 -2.00 -3.14
N HIS A 19 -12.65 -0.79 -2.70
CA HIS A 19 -12.06 0.43 -3.22
C HIS A 19 -10.56 0.49 -2.90
N LEU A 20 -10.17 0.29 -1.63
CA LEU A 20 -8.77 0.30 -1.21
C LEU A 20 -7.92 -0.74 -1.95
N LYS A 21 -8.45 -1.94 -2.19
CA LYS A 21 -7.77 -2.97 -2.99
C LYS A 21 -7.51 -2.48 -4.40
N THR A 22 -8.50 -1.87 -5.04
CA THR A 22 -8.37 -1.33 -6.40
C THR A 22 -7.28 -0.27 -6.47
N GLU A 23 -7.28 0.68 -5.53
CA GLU A 23 -6.27 1.74 -5.49
C GLU A 23 -4.87 1.19 -5.21
N ILE A 24 -4.73 0.24 -4.28
CA ILE A 24 -3.44 -0.42 -3.98
C ILE A 24 -2.90 -1.16 -5.21
N THR A 25 -3.75 -1.88 -5.93
CA THR A 25 -3.35 -2.57 -7.17
C THR A 25 -2.90 -1.57 -8.23
N TYR A 26 -3.63 -0.46 -8.39
CA TYR A 26 -3.23 0.58 -9.35
C TYR A 26 -1.87 1.20 -9.00
N ILE A 27 -1.61 1.47 -7.72
CA ILE A 27 -0.31 1.95 -7.25
C ILE A 27 0.79 0.92 -7.53
N ASP A 28 0.55 -0.36 -7.26
CA ASP A 28 1.51 -1.44 -7.55
C ASP A 28 1.88 -1.50 -9.03
N ASP A 29 0.89 -1.38 -9.92
CA ASP A 29 1.10 -1.34 -11.36
C ASP A 29 1.93 -0.12 -11.79
N LEU A 30 1.63 1.06 -11.23
CA LEU A 30 2.40 2.28 -11.50
C LEU A 30 3.86 2.15 -11.03
N LEU A 31 4.10 1.53 -9.88
CA LEU A 31 5.45 1.28 -9.38
C LEU A 31 6.23 0.35 -10.31
N ARG A 32 5.59 -0.70 -10.81
CA ARG A 32 6.20 -1.59 -11.82
C ARG A 32 6.58 -0.84 -13.09
N LEU A 33 5.73 0.09 -13.53
CA LEU A 33 6.00 0.93 -14.68
C LEU A 33 7.11 1.96 -14.44
N SER A 34 7.31 2.42 -13.20
CA SER A 34 8.34 3.41 -12.85
C SER A 34 9.72 2.80 -12.56
N GLY A 35 9.87 1.47 -12.62
CA GLY A 35 11.15 0.78 -12.46
C GLY A 35 11.26 -0.08 -11.20
N PHE A 36 10.28 -0.07 -10.31
CA PHE A 36 10.19 -1.00 -9.19
C PHE A 36 9.64 -2.34 -9.69
N SER A 37 10.51 -3.23 -10.16
CA SER A 37 10.12 -4.48 -10.85
C SER A 37 9.19 -5.41 -10.06
N ARG A 38 9.16 -5.31 -8.72
CA ARG A 38 8.23 -6.03 -7.82
C ARG A 38 7.16 -5.10 -7.21
N GLY A 39 6.97 -3.92 -7.75
CA GLY A 39 6.00 -2.92 -7.31
C GLY A 39 6.22 -2.51 -5.85
N LEU A 40 5.14 -2.57 -5.06
CA LEU A 40 5.11 -2.22 -3.64
C LEU A 40 6.09 -3.04 -2.79
N GLU A 41 6.38 -4.28 -3.18
CA GLU A 41 7.33 -5.14 -2.46
C GLU A 41 8.73 -4.54 -2.49
N SER A 42 9.24 -4.20 -3.69
CA SER A 42 10.55 -3.56 -3.85
C SER A 42 10.60 -2.15 -3.25
N LEU A 43 9.49 -1.39 -3.32
CA LEU A 43 9.43 -0.09 -2.65
C LEU A 43 9.56 -0.23 -1.13
N LYS A 44 8.88 -1.23 -0.55
CA LYS A 44 8.95 -1.49 0.89
C LYS A 44 10.35 -1.89 1.32
N GLU A 45 11.04 -2.72 0.55
CA GLU A 45 12.43 -3.10 0.84
C GLU A 45 13.34 -1.88 0.88
N VAL A 46 13.30 -1.03 -0.15
CA VAL A 46 14.08 0.22 -0.20
C VAL A 46 13.74 1.13 0.99
N ALA A 47 12.45 1.31 1.30
CA ALA A 47 12.03 2.13 2.44
C ALA A 47 12.52 1.56 3.78
N MET A 48 12.53 0.24 3.95
CA MET A 48 13.06 -0.41 5.15
C MET A 48 14.59 -0.25 5.23
N GLU A 49 15.30 -0.41 4.12
CA GLU A 49 16.75 -0.19 4.05
C GLU A 49 17.10 1.26 4.44
N MET A 50 16.35 2.25 3.96
CA MET A 50 16.55 3.66 4.35
C MET A 50 16.32 3.91 5.85
N ILE A 51 15.35 3.22 6.46
CA ILE A 51 15.07 3.32 7.89
C ILE A 51 16.16 2.65 8.72
N GLU A 52 16.65 1.50 8.27
CA GLU A 52 17.66 0.69 8.97
C GLU A 52 19.09 1.23 8.79
N HIS A 53 19.34 1.90 7.68
CA HIS A 53 20.63 2.47 7.30
C HIS A 53 20.47 3.94 6.88
N PRO A 54 20.29 4.87 7.84
CA PRO A 54 20.08 6.29 7.56
C PRO A 54 21.28 6.96 6.87
N GLU A 55 22.46 6.32 6.88
CA GLU A 55 23.66 6.77 6.18
C GLU A 55 23.57 6.68 4.64
N PHE A 56 22.53 6.04 4.07
CA PHE A 56 22.25 6.14 2.62
C PHE A 56 21.74 7.53 2.17
N GLU A 57 21.35 8.43 3.09
CA GLU A 57 20.94 9.79 2.72
C GLU A 57 22.13 10.71 2.35
N GLU A 58 23.37 10.39 2.74
CA GLU A 58 24.52 11.29 2.57
C GLU A 58 25.32 11.08 1.26
N ASP A 59 25.22 9.92 0.59
CA ASP A 59 26.08 9.58 -0.56
C ASP A 59 25.51 9.97 -1.94
N GLU A 60 24.27 10.48 -2.03
CA GLU A 60 23.61 10.87 -3.30
C GLU A 60 23.41 12.41 -3.50
N LEU A 61 24.06 13.28 -2.71
CA LEU A 61 23.99 14.75 -2.84
C LEU A 61 25.29 15.41 -3.35
#